data_AF-A0A7C7CE16-F1
#
_entry.id   AF-A0A7C7CE16-F1
#
_cell.length_a   1.000
_cell.length_b   1.000
_cell.length_c   1.000
_cell.angle_alpha   90.00
_cell.angle_beta   90.00
_cell.angle_gamma   90.00
#
_symmetry.space_group_name_H-M   'P 1'
#
loop_
_entity.id
_entity.type
_entity.pdbx_description
1 polymer ?
#
loop_
_entity_poly.entity_id
_entity_poly.type
_entity_poly.pdbx_seq_one_letter_code
_entity_poly.pdbx_strand_id
1 'polypeptide(L)'
;MADQDNKDGNPPAEQAGQLNIELTEEVAEGIYSNLAIITHSNSEFVVDFIKVMPGTPKAKVKTRIILTPQHAKRLMKALGDNVGKFEATHGTIKETEAVNIVPMNFGGPTAQA
;
A
#
# COMPACT_ATOMS: atom_id res chain seq x y z
N MET A 1 -21.61 19.00 -56.24
CA MET A 1 -20.70 19.71 -55.31
C MET A 1 -21.51 19.93 -54.05
N ALA A 2 -21.60 18.96 -53.13
CA ALA A 2 -20.54 18.39 -52.29
C ALA A 2 -19.81 19.50 -51.53
N ASP A 3 -20.22 19.69 -50.28
CA ASP A 3 -19.46 20.16 -49.10
C ASP A 3 -20.49 20.29 -47.96
N GLN A 4 -20.33 19.79 -46.74
CA GLN A 4 -19.42 18.82 -46.13
C GLN A 4 -20.03 18.53 -44.75
N ASP A 5 -19.95 17.29 -44.31
CA ASP A 5 -20.19 16.86 -42.94
C ASP A 5 -19.44 17.73 -41.93
N ASN A 6 -20.11 18.09 -40.82
CA ASN A 6 -19.44 18.13 -39.52
C ASN A 6 -20.42 17.78 -38.40
N LYS A 7 -20.62 16.48 -38.22
CA LYS A 7 -20.92 15.90 -36.90
C LYS A 7 -19.61 15.95 -36.12
N ASP A 8 -19.65 16.43 -34.89
CA ASP A 8 -18.91 15.90 -33.73
C ASP A 8 -19.00 16.90 -32.56
N GLY A 9 -20.22 17.04 -32.02
CA GLY A 9 -20.42 17.65 -30.71
C GLY A 9 -20.03 16.66 -29.62
N ASN A 10 -18.74 16.43 -29.43
CA ASN A 10 -18.25 15.66 -28.28
C ASN A 10 -18.66 16.43 -27.00
N PRO A 11 -19.40 15.82 -26.05
CA PRO A 11 -19.69 16.48 -24.78
C PRO A 11 -18.37 16.80 -24.06
N PRO A 12 -18.28 17.92 -23.34
CA PRO A 12 -17.06 18.28 -22.61
C PRO A 12 -16.74 17.15 -21.63
N ALA A 13 -15.53 16.61 -21.75
CA ALA A 13 -15.01 15.62 -20.81
C ALA A 13 -15.14 16.20 -19.39
N GLU A 14 -15.99 15.58 -18.58
CA GLU A 14 -16.13 15.92 -17.16
C GLU A 14 -14.74 15.87 -16.54
N GLN A 15 -14.25 17.05 -16.15
CA GLN A 15 -13.05 17.19 -15.35
C GLN A 15 -13.35 16.45 -14.04
N ALA A 16 -12.91 15.19 -13.96
CA ALA A 16 -12.96 14.39 -12.75
C ALA A 16 -12.36 15.26 -11.64
N GLY A 17 -13.21 15.70 -10.71
CA GLY A 17 -12.88 16.72 -9.74
C GLY A 17 -11.57 16.37 -9.04
N GLN A 18 -10.63 17.31 -9.01
CA GLN A 18 -9.43 17.18 -8.21
C GLN A 18 -9.87 16.98 -6.76
N LEU A 19 -9.74 15.76 -6.29
CA LEU A 19 -10.08 15.40 -4.93
C LEU A 19 -9.03 16.07 -4.05
N ASN A 20 -9.43 17.09 -3.30
CA ASN A 20 -8.54 17.74 -2.35
C ASN A 20 -8.30 16.78 -1.19
N ILE A 21 -7.08 16.25 -1.08
CA ILE A 21 -6.70 15.33 -0.01
C ILE A 21 -6.16 16.18 1.13
N GLU A 22 -6.90 16.26 2.22
CA GLU A 22 -6.43 16.93 3.44
C GLU A 22 -5.46 16.01 4.19
N LEU A 23 -4.29 16.55 4.56
CA LEU A 23 -3.31 15.87 5.39
C LEU A 23 -3.17 16.65 6.70
N THR A 24 -3.66 16.07 7.79
CA THR A 24 -3.54 16.68 9.12
C THR A 24 -2.08 16.65 9.58
N GLU A 25 -1.69 17.61 10.42
CA GLU A 25 -0.32 17.68 10.97
C GLU A 25 0.07 16.38 11.72
N GLU A 26 -0.88 15.78 12.45
CA GLU A 26 -0.68 14.51 13.15
C GLU A 26 -0.33 13.35 12.20
N VAL A 27 -1.04 13.25 11.07
CA VAL A 27 -0.78 12.18 10.08
C VAL A 27 0.49 12.48 9.28
N ALA A 28 0.81 13.77 9.08
CA ALA A 28 2.01 14.20 8.36
C ALA A 28 3.32 13.79 9.05
N GLU A 29 3.34 13.65 10.38
CA GLU A 29 4.51 13.16 11.12
C GLU A 29 4.89 11.72 10.71
N GLY A 30 3.90 10.92 10.35
CA GLY A 30 4.08 9.53 9.95
C GLY A 30 4.37 8.59 11.13
N ILE A 31 4.30 7.29 10.86
CA ILE A 31 4.51 6.25 11.87
C ILE A 31 5.63 5.32 11.38
N TYR A 32 6.76 5.32 12.09
CA TYR A 32 7.87 4.42 11.79
C TYR A 32 7.51 2.95 12.05
N SER A 33 7.81 2.09 11.08
CA SER A 33 7.74 0.63 11.19
C SER A 33 8.93 0.00 10.45
N ASN A 34 9.32 -1.19 10.91
CA ASN A 34 10.42 -1.98 10.32
C ASN A 34 10.02 -3.44 10.06
N LEU A 35 8.74 -3.77 10.23
CA LEU A 35 8.15 -5.06 9.90
C LEU A 35 6.72 -4.80 9.43
N ALA A 36 6.32 -5.47 8.34
CA ALA A 36 4.94 -5.52 7.90
C ALA A 36 4.50 -6.99 7.82
N ILE A 37 3.36 -7.31 8.43
CA ILE A 37 2.73 -8.62 8.30
C ILE A 37 1.45 -8.43 7.47
N ILE A 38 1.31 -9.24 6.41
CA ILE A 38 0.16 -9.20 5.53
C ILE A 38 -0.62 -10.49 5.73
N THR A 39 -1.89 -10.36 6.08
CA THR A 39 -2.86 -11.47 6.07
C THR A 39 -4.03 -11.09 5.17
N HIS A 40 -4.78 -12.07 4.66
CA HIS A 40 -5.87 -11.77 3.74
C HIS A 40 -7.00 -12.80 3.80
N SER A 41 -8.14 -12.41 3.25
CA SER A 41 -9.29 -13.25 2.93
C SER A 41 -9.79 -12.90 1.53
N ASN A 42 -10.85 -13.54 1.07
CA ASN A 42 -11.50 -13.18 -0.20
C ASN A 42 -12.02 -11.73 -0.22
N SER A 43 -12.32 -11.15 0.94
CA SER A 43 -12.94 -9.82 1.03
C SER A 43 -11.93 -8.71 1.31
N GLU A 44 -10.83 -9.02 2.01
CA GLU A 44 -9.94 -7.99 2.57
C GLU A 44 -8.49 -8.47 2.68
N PHE A 45 -7.56 -7.52 2.53
CA PHE A 45 -6.16 -7.63 2.89
C PHE A 45 -5.92 -6.77 4.13
N VAL A 46 -5.28 -7.34 5.14
CA VAL A 46 -4.91 -6.65 6.38
C VAL A 46 -3.39 -6.54 6.42
N VAL A 47 -2.90 -5.30 6.52
CA VAL A 47 -1.48 -4.99 6.64
C VAL A 47 -1.21 -4.41 8.02
N ASP A 48 -0.48 -5.17 8.83
CA ASP A 48 -0.03 -4.74 10.15
C ASP A 48 1.39 -4.22 10.09
N PHE A 49 1.56 -2.93 10.36
CA PHE A 49 2.86 -2.29 10.49
C PHE A 49 3.32 -2.34 11.94
N ILE A 50 4.45 -2.99 12.16
CA ILE A 50 4.98 -3.33 13.48
C ILE A 50 6.33 -2.65 13.67
N LYS A 51 6.57 -2.19 14.91
CA LYS A 51 7.89 -1.72 15.34
C LYS A 51 8.50 -2.77 16.26
N VAL A 52 9.60 -3.37 15.80
CA VAL A 52 10.43 -4.30 16.56
C VAL A 52 11.70 -3.59 16.99
N MET A 53 11.99 -3.60 18.30
CA MET A 53 13.21 -3.02 18.88
C MET A 53 14.09 -4.12 19.47
N PRO A 54 15.42 -4.10 19.26
CA PRO A 54 16.34 -5.02 19.92
C PRO A 54 16.17 -4.97 21.45
N GLY A 55 16.25 -6.12 22.10
CA GLY A 55 16.17 -6.22 23.57
C GLY A 55 14.77 -6.05 24.17
N THR A 56 13.72 -5.85 23.36
CA THR A 56 12.34 -5.82 23.86
C THR A 56 11.62 -7.12 23.48
N PRO A 57 11.07 -7.88 24.45
CA PRO A 57 10.47 -9.19 24.17
C PRO A 57 9.10 -9.11 23.48
N LYS A 58 8.53 -7.92 23.31
CA LYS A 58 7.20 -7.72 22.73
C LYS A 58 7.27 -6.69 21.61
N ALA A 59 6.93 -7.12 20.40
CA ALA A 59 6.64 -6.21 19.31
C ALA A 59 5.22 -5.63 19.47
N LYS A 60 5.02 -4.38 19.07
CA LYS A 60 3.70 -3.73 19.08
C LYS A 60 3.32 -3.34 17.65
N VAL A 61 2.07 -3.66 17.27
CA VAL A 61 1.45 -3.11 16.07
C VAL A 61 1.31 -1.61 16.28
N LYS A 62 1.80 -0.83 15.31
CA LYS A 62 1.73 0.63 15.33
C LYS A 62 0.54 1.13 14.52
N THR A 63 0.26 0.48 13.40
CA THR A 63 -0.86 0.81 12.51
C THR A 63 -1.35 -0.45 11.80
N ARG A 64 -2.65 -0.52 11.58
CA ARG A 64 -3.30 -1.53 10.74
C ARG A 64 -4.02 -0.83 9.60
N ILE A 65 -3.78 -1.27 8.37
CA ILE A 65 -4.52 -0.82 7.20
C ILE A 65 -5.26 -2.01 6.61
N ILE A 66 -6.55 -1.83 6.32
CA ILE A 66 -7.41 -2.84 5.70
C ILE A 66 -7.72 -2.36 4.28
N LEU A 67 -7.47 -3.21 3.30
CA LEU A 67 -7.61 -2.92 1.87
C LEU A 67 -8.55 -3.93 1.23
N THR A 68 -9.34 -3.50 0.27
CA THR A 68 -10.00 -4.44 -0.65
C THR A 68 -8.94 -5.09 -1.57
N PRO A 69 -9.18 -6.30 -2.11
CA PRO A 69 -8.22 -6.99 -2.98
C PRO A 69 -7.75 -6.16 -4.18
N GLN A 70 -8.64 -5.36 -4.77
CA GLN A 70 -8.33 -4.49 -5.90
C GLN A 70 -7.34 -3.39 -5.49
N HIS A 71 -7.52 -2.80 -4.31
CA HIS A 71 -6.63 -1.74 -3.81
C HIS A 71 -5.30 -2.31 -3.34
N ALA A 72 -5.28 -3.49 -2.72
CA ALA A 72 -4.03 -4.20 -2.40
C ALA A 72 -3.21 -4.46 -3.67
N LYS A 73 -3.84 -4.95 -4.75
CA LYS A 73 -3.17 -5.17 -6.04
C LYS A 73 -2.64 -3.88 -6.68
N ARG A 74 -3.38 -2.77 -6.57
CA ARG A 74 -2.93 -1.46 -7.06
C ARG A 74 -1.74 -0.94 -6.25
N LEU A 75 -1.81 -1.06 -4.92
CA LEU A 75 -0.73 -0.68 -4.01
C LEU A 75 0.54 -1.46 -4.30
N MET A 76 0.46 -2.79 -4.44
CA MET A 76 1.61 -3.65 -4.74
C MET A 76 2.35 -3.19 -6.01
N LYS A 77 1.61 -2.93 -7.09
CA LYS A 77 2.20 -2.45 -8.35
C LYS A 77 2.87 -1.09 -8.17
N ALA A 78 2.15 -0.12 -7.61
CA ALA A 78 2.68 1.22 -7.41
C ALA A 78 3.91 1.22 -6.49
N LEU A 79 3.90 0.42 -5.42
CA LEU A 79 5.02 0.29 -4.50
C LEU A 79 6.23 -0.32 -5.20
N GLY A 80 6.05 -1.42 -5.95
CA GLY A 80 7.12 -2.06 -6.72
C GLY A 80 7.75 -1.10 -7.75
N ASP A 81 6.93 -0.35 -8.48
CA ASP A 81 7.42 0.64 -9.45
C ASP A 81 8.25 1.75 -8.78
N ASN A 82 7.83 2.22 -7.60
CA ASN A 82 8.56 3.25 -6.85
C ASN A 82 9.85 2.72 -6.23
N VAL A 83 9.85 1.49 -5.70
CA VAL A 83 11.06 0.83 -5.20
C VAL A 83 12.08 0.66 -6.33
N GLY A 84 11.64 0.17 -7.51
CA GLY A 84 12.55 0.01 -8.66
C GLY A 84 13.17 1.33 -9.12
N LYS A 85 12.40 2.43 -9.12
CA LYS A 85 12.93 3.77 -9.41
C LYS A 85 13.94 4.23 -8.36
N PHE A 86 13.66 3.98 -7.09
CA PHE A 86 14.58 4.30 -6.00
C PHE A 86 15.90 3.55 -6.15
N GLU A 87 15.85 2.23 -6.38
CA GLU A 87 17.02 1.37 -6.55
C GLU A 87 17.86 1.74 -7.78
N ALA A 88 17.22 2.12 -8.89
CA ALA A 88 17.93 2.61 -10.07
C ALA A 88 18.80 3.84 -9.79
N THR A 89 18.47 4.62 -8.77
CA THR A 89 19.18 5.86 -8.39
C THR A 89 20.14 5.64 -7.22
N HIS A 90 19.79 4.79 -6.25
CA HIS A 90 20.51 4.65 -4.98
C HIS A 90 21.22 3.29 -4.82
N GLY A 91 21.08 2.39 -5.79
CA GLY A 91 21.53 1.01 -5.73
C GLY A 91 20.48 0.06 -5.14
N THR A 92 20.68 -1.24 -5.40
CA THR A 92 19.77 -2.30 -4.95
C THR A 92 19.67 -2.36 -3.43
N ILE A 93 18.45 -2.41 -2.92
CA ILE A 93 18.16 -2.65 -1.51
C ILE A 93 18.60 -4.08 -1.20
N LYS A 94 19.49 -4.22 -0.23
CA LYS A 94 19.91 -5.54 0.24
C LYS A 94 18.77 -6.15 1.04
N GLU A 95 18.30 -7.31 0.62
CA GLU A 95 17.43 -8.13 1.43
C GLU A 95 18.21 -8.56 2.69
N THR A 96 17.83 -8.03 3.84
CA THR A 96 18.23 -8.64 5.11
C THR A 96 17.51 -9.97 5.20
N GLU A 97 18.25 -11.06 5.47
CA GLU A 97 17.66 -12.38 5.75
C GLU A 97 16.45 -12.16 6.65
N ALA A 98 15.29 -12.62 6.18
CA ALA A 98 14.04 -12.51 6.91
C ALA A 98 14.35 -12.87 8.37
N VAL A 99 14.14 -11.93 9.29
CA VAL A 99 14.13 -12.25 10.72
C VAL A 99 13.27 -13.50 10.80
N ASN A 100 13.84 -14.63 11.23
CA ASN A 100 13.10 -15.88 11.40
C ASN A 100 12.05 -15.59 12.48
N ILE A 101 10.95 -14.98 12.07
CA ILE A 101 9.73 -14.79 12.84
C ILE A 101 9.17 -16.20 12.95
N VAL A 102 9.64 -16.89 13.97
CA VAL A 102 9.01 -18.08 14.55
C VAL A 102 7.50 -17.87 14.42
N PRO A 103 6.72 -18.82 13.87
CA PRO A 103 5.30 -18.62 13.62
C PRO A 103 4.62 -18.23 14.93
N MET A 104 4.40 -16.93 15.10
CA MET A 104 3.71 -16.35 16.24
C MET A 104 2.25 -16.72 16.05
N ASN A 105 1.72 -17.56 16.93
CA ASN A 105 0.33 -17.97 16.89
C ASN A 105 -0.56 -16.76 17.27
N PHE A 106 -0.88 -15.92 16.28
CA PHE A 106 -1.80 -14.79 16.44
C PHE A 106 -3.21 -15.36 16.65
N GLY A 107 -3.70 -15.31 17.90
CA GLY A 107 -4.98 -15.88 18.33
C GLY A 107 -6.24 -15.18 17.79
N GLY A 108 -6.36 -15.09 16.47
CA GLY A 108 -7.60 -14.75 15.76
C GLY A 108 -8.10 -15.94 14.93
N PRO A 109 -9.33 -15.90 14.40
CA PRO A 109 -9.82 -16.96 13.52
C PRO A 109 -8.84 -17.13 12.36
N THR A 110 -8.47 -18.39 12.11
CA THR A 110 -7.55 -18.81 11.05
C THR A 110 -8.05 -18.33 9.69
N ALA A 111 -7.58 -17.16 9.25
CA ALA A 111 -7.58 -16.79 7.85
C ALA A 111 -6.43 -17.54 7.19
N GLN A 112 -6.76 -18.33 6.17
CA GLN A 112 -5.84 -19.22 5.47
C GLN A 112 -4.70 -18.42 4.83
N ALA A 113 -3.50 -19.02 4.88
CA ALA A 113 -2.23 -18.47 4.42
C ALA A 113 -2.18 -18.23 2.90
#